data_AF-A0A9P7VKK7-F1
#
_entry.id   AF-A0A9P7VKK7-F1
#
_cell.length_a   1.000
_cell.length_b   1.000
_cell.length_c   1.000
_cell.angle_alpha   90.00
_cell.angle_beta   90.00
_cell.angle_gamma   90.00
#
_symmetry.space_group_name_H-M   'P 1'
#
loop_
_entity.id
_entity.type
_entity.pdbx_description
1 polymer ?
#
loop_
_entity_poly.entity_id
_entity_poly.type
_entity_poly.pdbx_seq_one_letter_code
_entity_poly.pdbx_strand_id
1 'polypeptide(L)'
;MSALTRHAWPSGSVTCGSNTYSVSAVKKAVSHGYSLVDDPIGSDSYPHAFHDYEGLDMWCSGESTYNEFPILKSGLYDGGSPGADRVVFSDNGVYCAVITHTGASGDDFVSCDGD
;
A
#
# COMPACT_ATOMS: atom_id res chain seq x y z
N MET A 1 -28.00 6.27 -14.06
CA MET A 1 -27.18 5.07 -13.83
C MET A 1 -25.78 5.56 -13.49
N SER A 2 -25.54 5.91 -12.23
CA SER A 2 -24.22 6.43 -11.81
C SER A 2 -23.26 5.26 -11.83
N ALA A 3 -22.34 5.24 -12.79
CA ALA A 3 -21.24 4.31 -12.77
C ALA A 3 -20.48 4.57 -11.47
N LEU A 4 -20.49 3.58 -10.56
CA LEU A 4 -19.56 3.51 -9.44
C LEU A 4 -18.16 3.43 -10.06
N THR A 5 -17.58 4.58 -10.39
CA THR A 5 -16.20 4.69 -10.81
C THR A 5 -15.37 4.18 -9.65
N ARG A 6 -14.92 2.93 -9.77
CA ARG A 6 -13.85 2.32 -8.98
C ARG A 6 -12.70 3.30 -8.95
N HIS A 7 -12.53 4.03 -7.85
CA HIS A 7 -11.39 4.91 -7.67
C HIS A 7 -10.23 4.05 -7.19
N ALA A 8 -9.69 3.23 -8.10
CA ALA A 8 -8.64 2.26 -7.79
C ALA A 8 -7.24 2.91 -7.67
N TRP A 9 -7.14 4.24 -7.68
CA TRP A 9 -5.86 4.95 -7.53
C TRP A 9 -6.10 6.32 -6.91
N PRO A 10 -5.19 6.86 -6.10
CA PRO A 10 -5.31 8.20 -5.56
C PRO A 10 -5.47 9.23 -6.67
N SER A 11 -6.34 10.23 -6.44
CA SER A 11 -6.56 11.33 -7.40
C SER A 11 -5.41 12.35 -7.41
N GLY A 12 -4.57 12.34 -6.39
CA GLY A 12 -3.43 13.24 -6.19
C GLY A 12 -2.28 12.58 -5.46
N SER A 13 -1.34 13.38 -4.97
CA SER A 13 -0.28 12.86 -4.11
C SER A 13 -0.86 12.38 -2.77
N VAL A 14 -0.29 11.32 -2.23
CA VAL A 14 -0.64 10.74 -0.94
C VAL A 14 0.44 11.10 0.08
N THR A 15 0.05 11.48 1.30
CA THR A 15 0.98 11.90 2.35
C THR A 15 0.88 10.99 3.57
N CYS A 16 1.97 10.28 3.86
CA CYS A 16 2.14 9.41 5.01
C CYS A 16 3.02 10.11 6.05
N GLY A 17 2.41 10.68 7.10
CA GLY A 17 3.13 11.53 8.04
C GLY A 17 3.78 12.74 7.34
N SER A 18 5.10 12.76 7.23
CA SER A 18 5.85 13.81 6.50
C SER A 18 6.30 13.39 5.09
N ASN A 19 6.06 12.14 4.69
CA ASN A 19 6.42 11.62 3.37
C ASN A 19 5.29 11.84 2.37
N THR A 20 5.55 12.56 1.28
CA THR A 20 4.59 12.69 0.16
C THR A 20 5.00 11.83 -1.02
N TYR A 21 4.09 11.00 -1.51
CA TYR A 21 4.24 10.12 -2.66
C TYR A 21 3.40 10.60 -3.83
N SER A 22 3.96 10.55 -5.04
CA SER A 22 3.17 10.76 -6.25
C SER A 22 2.34 9.52 -6.58
N VAL A 23 1.22 9.68 -7.29
CA VAL A 23 0.45 8.54 -7.83
C VAL A 23 1.33 7.57 -8.63
N SER A 24 2.33 8.10 -9.35
CA SER A 24 3.28 7.25 -10.09
C SER A 24 4.16 6.40 -9.17
N ALA A 25 4.53 6.90 -7.99
CA ALA A 25 5.31 6.13 -7.02
C ALA A 25 4.44 5.02 -6.42
N VAL A 26 3.20 5.32 -6.07
CA VAL A 26 2.21 4.34 -5.58
C VAL A 26 2.01 3.22 -6.60
N LYS A 27 1.74 3.57 -7.87
CA LYS A 27 1.59 2.59 -8.97
C LYS A 27 2.82 1.69 -9.15
N LYS A 28 4.02 2.28 -9.07
CA LYS A 28 5.27 1.53 -9.19
C LYS A 28 5.49 0.58 -8.02
N ALA A 29 5.19 1.02 -6.79
CA ALA A 29 5.29 0.18 -5.60
C ALA A 29 4.32 -1.00 -5.66
N VAL A 30 3.05 -0.77 -6.04
CA VAL A 30 2.06 -1.84 -6.22
C VAL A 30 2.49 -2.82 -7.31
N SER A 31 2.90 -2.32 -8.46
CA SER A 31 3.35 -3.18 -9.56
C SER A 31 4.58 -4.01 -9.20
N HIS A 32 5.50 -3.43 -8.41
CA HIS A 32 6.70 -4.13 -7.94
C HIS A 32 6.34 -5.19 -6.91
N GLY A 33 5.57 -4.82 -5.88
CA GLY A 33 5.07 -5.77 -4.88
C GLY A 33 4.32 -6.92 -5.53
N TYR A 34 3.38 -6.65 -6.43
CA TYR A 34 2.62 -7.69 -7.13
C TYR A 34 3.52 -8.66 -7.91
N SER A 35 4.61 -8.18 -8.52
CA SER A 35 5.56 -9.05 -9.24
C SER A 35 6.35 -10.01 -8.34
N LEU A 36 6.33 -9.80 -7.03
CA LEU A 36 7.07 -10.54 -6.02
C LEU A 36 6.18 -11.44 -5.14
N VAL A 37 4.87 -11.54 -5.43
CA VAL A 37 3.94 -12.37 -4.63
C VAL A 37 4.39 -13.84 -4.56
N ASP A 38 4.96 -14.36 -5.65
CA ASP A 38 5.48 -15.74 -5.71
C ASP A 38 6.94 -15.88 -5.22
N ASP A 39 7.67 -14.77 -5.06
CA ASP A 39 9.07 -14.74 -4.61
C ASP A 39 9.35 -13.53 -3.70
N PRO A 40 8.84 -13.54 -2.46
CA PRO A 40 8.96 -12.40 -1.55
C PRO A 40 10.40 -12.13 -1.11
N ILE A 41 10.73 -10.85 -0.89
CA ILE A 41 12.07 -10.38 -0.60
C ILE A 41 12.19 -9.72 0.79
N GLY A 42 13.42 -9.57 1.27
CA GLY A 42 13.71 -8.96 2.57
C GLY A 42 13.53 -9.91 3.75
N SER A 43 13.94 -9.47 4.95
CA SER A 43 13.86 -10.29 6.17
C SER A 43 12.43 -10.65 6.55
N ASP A 44 11.49 -9.77 6.20
CA ASP A 44 10.08 -9.86 6.57
C ASP A 44 9.22 -10.44 5.43
N SER A 45 9.86 -10.89 4.34
CA SER A 45 9.23 -11.54 3.18
C SER A 45 8.12 -10.71 2.54
N TYR A 46 8.47 -9.51 2.07
CA TYR A 46 7.55 -8.63 1.33
C TYR A 46 7.44 -9.00 -0.16
N PRO A 47 6.23 -8.97 -0.76
CA PRO A 47 4.95 -8.68 -0.11
C PRO A 47 4.49 -9.84 0.78
N HIS A 48 3.70 -9.53 1.80
CA HIS A 48 3.01 -10.52 2.61
C HIS A 48 1.56 -10.10 2.87
N ALA A 49 0.76 -11.05 3.35
CA ALA A 49 -0.65 -10.83 3.64
C ALA A 49 -0.85 -9.66 4.61
N PHE A 50 -1.87 -8.85 4.33
CA PHE A 50 -2.36 -7.75 5.16
C PHE A 50 -3.79 -8.06 5.61
N HIS A 51 -4.07 -7.90 6.91
CA HIS A 51 -5.31 -8.37 7.53
C HIS A 51 -6.26 -7.27 8.03
N ASP A 52 -5.95 -5.99 7.78
CA ASP A 52 -6.79 -4.83 8.09
C ASP A 52 -7.52 -4.91 9.45
N TYR A 53 -6.75 -5.13 10.53
CA TYR A 53 -7.32 -5.23 11.88
C TYR A 53 -7.80 -3.87 12.40
N GLU A 54 -7.29 -2.80 11.83
CA GLU A 54 -7.57 -1.40 12.14
C GLU A 54 -8.87 -0.90 11.49
N GLY A 55 -9.37 -1.59 10.46
CA GLY A 55 -10.59 -1.21 9.73
C GLY A 55 -10.39 0.04 8.88
N LEU A 56 -9.29 0.10 8.13
CA LEU A 56 -8.91 1.21 7.28
C LEU A 56 -9.79 1.27 6.02
N ASP A 57 -9.86 2.46 5.41
CA ASP A 57 -10.56 2.63 4.15
C ASP A 57 -9.81 1.91 3.01
N MET A 58 -10.43 0.86 2.45
CA MET A 58 -9.91 0.09 1.31
C MET A 58 -10.68 0.41 0.02
N TRP A 59 -9.99 0.97 -0.97
CA TRP A 59 -10.57 1.44 -2.22
C TRP A 59 -10.76 0.34 -3.30
N CYS A 60 -10.35 -0.89 -3.01
CA CYS A 60 -10.48 -2.06 -3.89
C CYS A 60 -11.80 -2.81 -3.66
N SER A 61 -12.93 -2.18 -4.00
CA SER A 61 -14.25 -2.77 -3.80
C SER A 61 -14.40 -4.16 -4.45
N GLY A 62 -14.75 -5.16 -3.63
CA GLY A 62 -15.00 -6.54 -4.06
C GLY A 62 -13.81 -7.48 -3.89
N GLU A 63 -12.65 -6.97 -3.48
CA GLU A 63 -11.50 -7.78 -3.07
C GLU A 63 -11.64 -8.18 -1.58
N SER A 64 -11.02 -9.30 -1.19
CA SER A 64 -11.11 -9.81 0.19
C SER A 64 -9.78 -10.35 0.74
N THR A 65 -8.75 -10.38 -0.09
CA THR A 65 -7.39 -10.78 0.28
C THR A 65 -6.45 -9.67 -0.13
N TYR A 66 -5.57 -9.29 0.77
CA TYR A 66 -4.71 -8.13 0.62
C TYR A 66 -3.27 -8.50 0.93
N ASN A 67 -2.35 -7.80 0.29
CA ASN A 67 -0.92 -7.85 0.54
C ASN A 67 -0.43 -6.43 0.81
N GLU A 68 0.50 -6.29 1.75
CA GLU A 68 1.22 -5.05 1.98
C GLU A 68 2.62 -5.12 1.36
N PHE A 69 3.12 -3.98 0.89
CA PHE A 69 4.47 -3.86 0.35
C PHE A 69 5.07 -2.48 0.62
N PRO A 70 6.37 -2.37 0.96
CA PRO A 70 6.98 -1.09 1.29
C PRO A 70 6.97 -0.10 0.12
N ILE A 71 6.63 1.16 0.42
CA ILE A 71 6.82 2.30 -0.47
C ILE A 71 7.87 3.24 0.13
N LEU A 72 8.92 3.55 -0.64
CA LEU A 72 10.05 4.35 -0.16
C LEU A 72 10.20 5.65 -0.94
N LYS A 73 10.64 6.71 -0.26
CA LYS A 73 11.03 7.98 -0.91
C LYS A 73 12.29 7.84 -1.78
N SER A 74 13.14 6.88 -1.46
CA SER A 74 14.44 6.64 -2.11
C SER A 74 14.35 5.79 -3.37
N GLY A 75 13.22 5.14 -3.66
CA GLY A 75 13.07 4.25 -4.81
C GLY A 75 12.13 3.08 -4.56
N LEU A 76 12.26 2.03 -5.37
CA LEU A 76 11.58 0.77 -5.13
C LEU A 76 12.26 0.01 -4.00
N TYR A 77 11.48 -0.70 -3.20
CA TYR A 77 12.00 -1.59 -2.17
C TYR A 77 12.78 -2.75 -2.77
N ASP A 78 13.94 -3.07 -2.18
CA ASP A 78 14.91 -4.05 -2.68
C ASP A 78 15.28 -5.11 -1.64
N GLY A 79 14.52 -5.21 -0.55
CA GLY A 79 14.78 -6.14 0.56
C GLY A 79 15.54 -5.53 1.74
N GLY A 80 15.90 -4.24 1.67
CA GLY A 80 16.48 -3.49 2.79
C GLY A 80 15.48 -3.16 3.91
N SER A 81 15.70 -2.04 4.59
CA SER A 81 14.75 -1.56 5.62
C SER A 81 13.44 -1.09 4.96
N PRO A 82 12.27 -1.58 5.41
CA PRO A 82 10.99 -1.27 4.76
C PRO A 82 10.46 0.14 5.08
N GLY A 83 11.03 0.82 6.09
CA GLY A 83 10.44 2.06 6.59
C GLY A 83 9.04 1.86 7.17
N ALA A 84 8.27 2.93 7.32
CA ALA A 84 6.97 2.93 7.98
C ALA A 84 5.76 2.83 7.04
N ASP A 85 5.96 3.08 5.74
CA ASP A 85 4.87 3.28 4.79
C ASP A 85 4.66 2.03 3.92
N ARG A 86 3.41 1.69 3.61
CA ARG A 86 3.05 0.54 2.78
C ARG A 86 2.04 0.94 1.73
N VAL A 87 2.14 0.34 0.55
CA VAL A 87 0.99 0.18 -0.34
C VAL A 87 0.29 -1.12 -0.02
N VAL A 88 -1.04 -1.13 -0.11
CA VAL A 88 -1.88 -2.32 0.02
C VAL A 88 -2.51 -2.62 -1.34
N PHE A 89 -2.48 -3.87 -1.75
CA PHE A 89 -3.09 -4.35 -2.99
C PHE A 89 -3.63 -5.76 -2.82
N SER A 90 -4.63 -6.15 -3.61
CA SER A 90 -5.21 -7.49 -3.57
C SER A 90 -4.34 -8.54 -4.29
N ASP A 91 -4.64 -9.82 -4.11
CA ASP A 91 -3.89 -10.93 -4.74
C ASP A 91 -3.86 -10.89 -6.29
N ASN A 92 -4.77 -10.14 -6.91
CA ASN A 92 -4.79 -9.92 -8.36
C ASN A 92 -4.11 -8.60 -8.79
N GLY A 93 -3.44 -7.92 -7.85
CA GLY A 93 -2.68 -6.69 -8.09
C GLY A 93 -3.52 -5.41 -8.13
N VAL A 94 -4.80 -5.45 -7.72
CA VAL A 94 -5.64 -4.25 -7.64
C VAL A 94 -5.24 -3.45 -6.41
N TYR A 95 -4.94 -2.17 -6.60
CA TYR A 95 -4.63 -1.24 -5.52
C TYR A 95 -5.80 -1.06 -4.55
N CYS A 96 -5.49 -1.07 -3.25
CA CYS A 96 -6.44 -0.92 -2.17
C CYS A 96 -6.22 0.36 -1.35
N ALA A 97 -4.98 0.64 -0.90
CA ALA A 97 -4.70 1.79 -0.03
C ALA A 97 -3.19 2.14 0.03
N VAL A 98 -2.87 3.31 0.61
CA VAL A 98 -1.55 3.60 1.19
C VAL A 98 -1.71 3.85 2.69
N ILE A 99 -0.90 3.17 3.49
CA ILE A 99 -0.97 3.18 4.95
C ILE A 99 0.40 3.47 5.55
N THR A 100 0.43 3.91 6.81
CA THR A 100 1.68 4.20 7.53
C THR A 100 1.57 3.87 9.01
N HIS A 101 2.66 3.38 9.59
CA HIS A 101 2.81 3.34 11.05
C HIS A 101 2.99 4.75 11.65
N THR A 102 3.30 5.76 10.84
CA THR A 102 3.57 7.12 11.34
C THR A 102 2.31 7.75 11.89
N GLY A 103 2.27 7.95 13.21
CA GLY A 103 1.09 8.48 13.91
C GLY A 103 0.11 7.41 14.39
N ALA A 104 0.38 6.15 14.11
CA ALA A 104 -0.29 5.01 14.72
C ALA A 104 0.33 4.66 16.08
N SER A 105 -0.33 3.80 16.86
CA SER A 105 0.18 3.30 18.14
C SER A 105 0.75 1.90 17.97
N GLY A 106 1.89 1.61 18.60
CA GLY A 106 2.50 0.28 18.51
C GLY A 106 2.86 -0.09 17.07
N ASP A 107 2.36 -1.24 16.62
CA ASP A 107 2.57 -1.79 15.28
C ASP A 107 1.32 -1.58 14.38
N ASP A 108 0.36 -0.77 14.81
CA ASP A 108 -0.85 -0.46 14.03
C ASP A 108 -0.52 0.41 12.81
N PHE A 109 -1.45 0.48 11.87
CA PHE A 109 -1.42 1.40 10.74
C PHE A 109 -2.53 2.46 10.80
N VAL A 110 -2.29 3.59 10.14
CA VAL A 110 -3.31 4.58 9.77
C VAL A 110 -3.25 4.86 8.28
N SER A 111 -4.39 5.26 7.70
CA SER A 111 -4.45 5.68 6.29
C SER A 111 -3.61 6.94 6.06
N CYS A 112 -2.93 6.99 4.92
CA CYS A 112 -2.22 8.19 4.50
C CYS A 112 -3.20 9.24 3.95
N ASP A 113 -2.89 10.53 4.16
CA ASP A 113 -3.73 11.64 3.72
C ASP A 113 -3.76 11.75 2.19
N GLY A 114 -4.95 11.93 1.62
CA GLY A 114 -5.14 12.11 0.18
C GLY A 114 -5.08 10.83 -0.66
N ASP A 115 -5.09 9.68 0.02
CA ASP A 115 -5.43 8.38 -0.58
C ASP A 115 -6.88 8.36 -1.10
#